data_AF-A0A520A9P2-F1
#
_entry.id   AF-A0A520A9P2-F1
#
_cell.length_a   1.000
_cell.length_b   1.000
_cell.length_c   1.000
_cell.angle_alpha   90.00
_cell.angle_beta   90.00
_cell.angle_gamma   90.00
#
_symmetry.space_group_name_H-M   'P 1'
#
loop_
_entity.id
_entity.type
_entity.pdbx_description
1 polymer ?
#
loop_
_entity_poly.entity_id
_entity_poly.type
_entity_poly.pdbx_seq_one_letter_code
_entity_poly.pdbx_strand_id
1 'polypeptide(L)'
;LIDKSRITQFGTTIKPDSVILGLPAKYWIDLNTYNQVTTAKSLTKKIYILQGGNDFQVSKTDFDLWNTALSKKKNVTLKFYPDLNHLLSPQTEKGSMAQYQTPVNVSETLVNDLSTWIKAK
;
A
#
# COMPACT_ATOMS: atom_id res chain seq x y z
N LEU A 1 22.36 -1.56 -2.67
CA LEU A 1 22.33 -3.00 -3.03
C LEU A 1 21.02 -3.37 -3.72
N ILE A 2 19.86 -2.94 -3.21
CA ILE A 2 18.53 -3.20 -3.81
C ILE A 2 18.39 -2.67 -5.25
N ASP A 3 18.93 -1.49 -5.56
CA ASP A 3 18.80 -0.95 -6.93
C ASP A 3 19.53 -1.79 -8.00
N LYS A 4 20.54 -2.57 -7.60
CA LYS A 4 21.28 -3.46 -8.51
C LYS A 4 20.52 -4.76 -8.80
N SER A 5 19.51 -5.12 -8.01
CA SER A 5 18.71 -6.33 -8.20
C SER A 5 17.36 -6.08 -8.86
N ARG A 6 17.00 -4.83 -9.17
CA ARG A 6 15.74 -4.50 -9.86
C ARG A 6 15.86 -4.80 -11.35
N ILE A 7 15.09 -5.78 -11.80
CA ILE A 7 14.89 -6.01 -13.24
C ILE A 7 13.83 -5.05 -13.76
N THR A 8 14.18 -4.26 -14.78
CA THR A 8 13.29 -3.27 -15.41
C THR A 8 13.06 -3.54 -16.89
N GLN A 9 13.77 -4.51 -17.47
CA GLN A 9 13.61 -4.98 -18.83
C GLN A 9 14.10 -6.44 -18.94
N PHE A 10 13.66 -7.15 -19.98
CA PHE A 10 14.18 -8.49 -20.25
C PHE A 10 15.61 -8.41 -20.76
N GLY A 11 16.47 -9.25 -20.21
CA GLY A 11 17.79 -9.54 -20.78
C GLY A 11 17.72 -10.72 -21.75
N THR A 12 18.88 -11.29 -22.08
CA THR A 12 18.97 -12.48 -22.94
C THR A 12 18.75 -13.79 -22.17
N THR A 13 18.82 -13.77 -20.84
CA THR A 13 18.82 -14.98 -20.00
C THR A 13 17.50 -15.24 -19.27
N ILE A 14 16.67 -14.21 -19.05
CA ILE A 14 15.39 -14.32 -18.35
C ILE A 14 14.27 -14.08 -19.34
N LYS A 15 13.51 -15.14 -19.66
CA LYS A 15 12.32 -15.06 -20.52
C LYS A 15 11.13 -14.43 -19.77
N PRO A 16 10.13 -13.86 -20.46
CA PRO A 16 8.98 -13.24 -19.81
C PRO A 16 8.20 -14.11 -18.81
N ASP A 17 8.10 -15.40 -19.10
CA ASP A 17 7.43 -16.44 -18.31
C ASP A 17 8.37 -17.15 -17.33
N SER A 18 9.65 -16.76 -17.26
CA SER A 18 10.57 -17.27 -16.24
C SER A 18 10.06 -16.93 -14.84
N VAL A 19 10.08 -17.91 -13.95
CA VAL A 19 9.54 -17.74 -12.59
C VAL A 19 10.66 -17.23 -11.67
N ILE A 20 10.40 -16.09 -11.03
CA ILE A 20 11.27 -15.47 -10.02
C ILE A 20 10.45 -15.36 -8.74
N LEU A 21 10.88 -16.03 -7.67
CA LEU A 21 10.19 -16.06 -6.38
C LEU A 21 8.69 -16.38 -6.51
N GLY A 22 8.35 -17.34 -7.38
CA GLY A 22 6.97 -17.80 -7.59
C GLY A 22 6.13 -16.93 -8.53
N LEU A 23 6.65 -15.82 -9.06
CA LEU A 23 5.93 -14.93 -9.98
C LEU A 23 6.66 -14.79 -11.33
N PRO A 24 5.95 -14.57 -12.45
CA PRO A 24 6.58 -14.37 -13.75
C PRO A 24 7.52 -13.16 -13.76
N ALA A 25 8.64 -13.24 -14.48
CA ALA A 25 9.59 -12.12 -14.63
C ALA A 25 8.91 -10.85 -15.17
N LYS A 26 7.89 -11.00 -16.02
CA LYS A 26 7.07 -9.87 -16.51
C LYS A 26 6.39 -9.10 -15.36
N TYR A 27 5.90 -9.78 -14.32
CA TYR A 27 5.26 -9.15 -13.17
C TYR A 27 6.24 -8.25 -12.41
N TRP A 28 7.46 -8.73 -12.17
CA TRP A 28 8.49 -7.96 -11.49
C TRP A 28 8.94 -6.73 -12.27
N ILE A 29 9.08 -6.85 -13.59
CA ILE A 29 9.40 -5.71 -14.46
C ILE A 29 8.28 -4.67 -14.41
N ASP A 30 7.02 -5.10 -14.50
CA ASP A 30 5.87 -4.20 -14.41
C ASP A 30 5.88 -3.44 -13.07
N LEU A 31 6.03 -4.15 -11.96
CA LEU A 31 6.12 -3.56 -10.62
C LEU A 31 7.31 -2.59 -10.47
N ASN A 32 8.47 -2.93 -11.05
CA ASN A 32 9.67 -2.12 -10.96
C ASN A 32 9.65 -0.88 -11.85
N THR A 33 8.90 -0.90 -12.95
CA THR A 33 8.82 0.23 -13.90
C THR A 33 7.62 1.13 -13.63
N TYR A 34 6.59 0.62 -12.94
CA TYR A 34 5.43 1.40 -12.55
C TYR A 34 5.70 2.31 -11.34
N ASN A 35 5.43 3.60 -11.50
CA ASN A 35 5.50 4.59 -10.42
C ASN A 35 4.09 4.92 -9.91
N GLN A 36 3.69 4.25 -8.82
CA GLN A 36 2.34 4.37 -8.26
C GLN A 36 2.04 5.81 -7.81
N VAL A 37 3.00 6.48 -7.18
CA VAL A 37 2.85 7.84 -6.64
C VAL A 37 2.64 8.87 -7.75
N THR A 38 3.44 8.79 -8.82
CA THR A 38 3.31 9.67 -9.98
C THR A 38 1.99 9.43 -10.70
N THR A 39 1.57 8.17 -10.81
CA THR A 39 0.27 7.84 -11.41
C THR A 39 -0.87 8.41 -10.57
N ALA A 40 -0.86 8.24 -9.25
CA ALA A 40 -1.88 8.84 -8.39
C ALA A 40 -1.91 10.37 -8.47
N LYS A 41 -0.76 11.03 -8.63
CA LYS A 41 -0.69 12.49 -8.82
C LYS A 41 -1.42 12.97 -10.07
N SER A 42 -1.45 12.17 -11.14
CA SER A 42 -2.09 12.55 -12.41
C SER A 42 -3.60 12.34 -12.41
N LEU A 43 -4.13 11.53 -11.48
CA LEU A 43 -5.56 11.27 -11.38
C LEU A 43 -6.34 12.51 -10.92
N THR A 44 -7.47 12.75 -11.59
CA THR A 44 -8.45 13.79 -11.24
C THR A 44 -9.60 13.28 -10.39
N LYS A 45 -9.72 11.95 -10.22
CA LYS A 45 -10.74 11.29 -9.40
C LYS A 45 -10.46 11.45 -7.91
N LYS A 46 -11.48 11.31 -7.06
CA LYS A 46 -11.32 11.26 -5.60
C LYS A 46 -10.43 10.07 -5.22
N ILE A 47 -9.45 10.29 -4.34
CA ILE A 47 -8.53 9.26 -3.84
C ILE A 47 -8.59 9.27 -2.31
N TYR A 48 -8.68 8.09 -1.69
CA TYR A 48 -8.54 7.89 -0.26
C TYR A 48 -7.34 6.98 0.02
N ILE A 49 -6.35 7.48 0.73
CA ILE A 49 -5.15 6.72 1.12
C ILE A 49 -5.22 6.52 2.63
N LEU A 50 -5.18 5.25 3.04
CA LEU A 50 -5.20 4.88 4.44
C LEU A 50 -4.10 3.87 4.78
N GLN A 51 -3.65 3.90 6.03
CA GLN A 51 -2.72 2.91 6.56
C GLN A 51 -2.90 2.72 8.07
N GLY A 52 -2.72 1.48 8.52
CA GLY A 52 -2.63 1.13 9.94
C GLY A 52 -1.22 1.35 10.51
N GLY A 53 -1.12 1.94 11.70
CA GLY A 53 0.16 2.25 12.33
C GLY A 53 0.85 1.07 13.00
N ASN A 54 0.08 0.05 13.39
CA ASN A 54 0.57 -1.21 13.93
C ASN A 54 0.80 -2.27 12.82
N ASP A 55 0.82 -1.86 11.55
CA ASP A 55 1.22 -2.71 10.43
C ASP A 55 2.73 -3.05 10.53
N PHE A 56 3.03 -4.34 10.63
CA PHE A 56 4.39 -4.88 10.66
C PHE A 56 4.95 -5.27 9.30
N GLN A 57 4.10 -5.39 8.28
CA GLN A 57 4.51 -5.68 6.91
C GLN A 57 4.85 -4.40 6.14
N VAL A 58 4.05 -3.35 6.34
CA VAL A 58 4.19 -2.06 5.67
C VAL A 58 4.37 -0.95 6.71
N SER A 59 5.40 -0.13 6.54
CA SER A 59 5.82 0.83 7.57
C SER A 59 5.17 2.19 7.38
N LYS A 60 5.14 3.02 8.44
CA LYS A 60 4.65 4.41 8.33
C LYS A 60 5.44 5.22 7.27
N THR A 61 6.70 4.87 7.01
CA THR A 61 7.50 5.50 5.95
C THR A 61 6.78 5.45 4.60
N ASP A 62 6.08 4.35 4.30
CA ASP A 62 5.33 4.19 3.06
C ASP A 62 4.13 5.14 2.99
N PHE A 63 3.38 5.29 4.07
CA PHE A 63 2.33 6.33 4.18
C PHE A 63 2.90 7.74 4.00
N ASP A 64 4.05 8.02 4.60
CA ASP A 64 4.67 9.34 4.56
C ASP A 64 5.12 9.73 3.13
N LEU A 65 5.49 8.75 2.29
CA LEU A 65 5.72 8.98 0.86
C LEU A 65 4.45 9.48 0.17
N TRP A 66 3.31 8.85 0.42
CA TRP A 66 2.01 9.28 -0.11
C TRP A 66 1.61 10.67 0.42
N ASN A 67 1.76 10.90 1.72
CA ASN A 67 1.41 12.16 2.36
C ASN A 67 2.24 13.33 1.81
N THR A 68 3.56 13.14 1.71
CA THR A 68 4.47 14.14 1.12
C THR A 68 4.10 14.45 -0.32
N ALA A 69 3.72 13.42 -1.09
CA ALA A 69 3.41 13.54 -2.50
C ALA A 69 2.05 14.19 -2.79
N LEU A 70 1.04 13.95 -1.95
CA LEU A 70 -0.37 14.17 -2.31
C LEU A 70 -1.16 15.04 -1.33
N SER A 71 -0.64 15.37 -0.13
CA SER A 71 -1.37 16.16 0.89
C SER A 71 -1.91 17.50 0.42
N LYS A 72 -1.30 18.11 -0.61
CA LYS A 72 -1.74 19.39 -1.18
C LYS A 72 -2.83 19.24 -2.27
N LYS A 73 -3.20 18.03 -2.67
CA LYS A 73 -4.23 17.80 -3.69
C LYS A 73 -5.61 17.78 -3.05
N LYS A 74 -6.50 18.65 -3.54
CA LYS A 74 -7.88 18.78 -3.05
C LYS A 74 -8.74 17.52 -3.24
N ASN A 75 -8.41 16.68 -4.22
CA ASN A 75 -9.11 15.43 -4.50
C ASN A 75 -8.57 14.22 -3.71
N VAL A 76 -7.64 14.43 -2.78
CA VAL A 76 -7.01 13.36 -1.99
C VAL A 76 -7.36 13.52 -0.52
N THR A 77 -7.77 12.42 0.11
CA THR A 77 -7.88 12.29 1.56
C THR A 77 -6.85 11.29 2.05
N LEU A 78 -6.07 11.67 3.05
CA LEU A 78 -5.10 10.80 3.71
C LEU A 78 -5.53 10.57 5.15
N LYS A 79 -5.61 9.31 5.59
CA LYS A 79 -5.97 8.99 6.97
C LYS A 79 -5.10 7.87 7.52
N PHE A 80 -4.36 8.18 8.58
CA PHE A 80 -3.53 7.23 9.30
C PHE A 80 -4.25 6.78 10.57
N TYR A 81 -4.33 5.47 10.79
CA TYR A 81 -4.99 4.87 11.95
C TYR A 81 -3.94 4.21 12.84
N PRO A 82 -3.46 4.86 13.92
CA PRO A 82 -2.28 4.40 14.66
C PRO A 82 -2.39 2.99 15.23
N ASP A 83 -3.60 2.57 15.57
CA ASP A 83 -3.91 1.32 16.26
C ASP A 83 -4.23 0.15 15.32
N LEU A 84 -4.28 0.33 14.00
CA LEU A 84 -4.63 -0.76 13.08
C LEU A 84 -3.41 -1.52 12.57
N ASN A 85 -3.54 -2.82 12.40
CA ASN A 85 -2.54 -3.66 11.74
C ASN A 85 -2.71 -3.69 10.21
N HIS A 86 -1.96 -4.57 9.56
CA HIS A 86 -2.01 -4.81 8.11
C HIS A 86 -3.41 -5.19 7.59
N LEU A 87 -4.19 -5.91 8.40
CA LEU A 87 -5.54 -6.35 8.06
C LEU A 87 -6.61 -5.30 8.41
N LEU A 88 -6.17 -4.09 8.80
CA LEU A 88 -7.03 -2.97 9.20
C LEU A 88 -7.88 -3.27 10.45
N SER A 89 -7.45 -4.20 11.29
CA SER A 89 -8.08 -4.50 12.57
C SER A 89 -7.32 -3.86 13.74
N PRO A 90 -7.99 -3.48 14.83
CA PRO A 90 -7.35 -2.90 16.01
C PRO A 90 -6.31 -3.82 16.61
N GLN A 91 -5.19 -3.25 17.06
CA GLN A 91 -4.12 -3.88 17.82
C GLN A 91 -3.59 -2.88 18.83
N THR A 92 -3.20 -3.36 20.01
CA THR A 92 -2.63 -2.52 21.07
C THR A 92 -1.19 -2.09 20.76
N GLU A 93 -0.48 -2.90 19.98
CA GLU A 93 0.91 -2.68 19.60
C GLU A 93 1.22 -3.29 18.24
N LYS A 94 2.35 -2.88 17.67
CA LYS A 94 2.92 -3.48 16.47
C LYS A 94 3.38 -4.89 16.81
N GLY A 95 2.78 -5.90 16.18
CA GLY A 95 3.08 -7.30 16.49
C GLY A 95 3.59 -8.10 15.31
N SER A 96 3.27 -9.38 15.32
CA SER A 96 3.73 -10.38 14.36
C SER A 96 2.56 -11.09 13.68
N MET A 97 2.88 -12.09 12.85
CA MET A 97 1.89 -12.99 12.25
C MET A 97 0.93 -13.64 13.26
N ALA A 98 1.30 -13.72 14.55
CA ALA A 98 0.45 -14.25 15.60
C ALA A 98 -0.86 -13.44 15.76
N GLN A 99 -0.84 -12.13 15.47
CA GLN A 99 -2.03 -11.27 15.55
C GLN A 99 -3.14 -11.71 14.59
N TYR A 100 -2.80 -12.40 13.50
CA TYR A 100 -3.77 -12.86 12.50
C TYR A 100 -4.52 -14.13 12.94
N GLN A 101 -4.08 -14.78 14.01
CA GLN A 101 -4.73 -15.98 14.54
C GLN A 101 -5.91 -15.64 15.46
N THR A 102 -6.03 -14.38 15.87
CA THR A 102 -7.15 -13.90 16.69
C THR A 102 -8.23 -13.33 15.78
N PRO A 103 -9.44 -13.92 15.75
CA PRO A 103 -10.53 -13.39 14.95
C PRO A 103 -10.94 -12.00 15.44
N VAL A 104 -10.98 -11.04 14.52
CA VAL A 104 -11.45 -9.68 14.77
C VAL A 104 -11.92 -9.07 13.45
N ASN A 105 -12.91 -8.19 13.53
CA ASN A 105 -13.38 -7.47 12.35
C ASN A 105 -12.44 -6.32 11.98
N VAL A 106 -12.52 -5.86 10.74
CA VAL A 106 -11.98 -4.56 10.33
C VAL A 106 -12.55 -3.48 11.24
N SER A 107 -11.74 -2.47 11.57
CA SER A 107 -12.14 -1.37 12.45
C SER A 107 -13.43 -0.70 12.00
N GLU A 108 -14.43 -0.66 12.88
CA GLU A 108 -15.70 0.02 12.64
C GLU A 108 -15.49 1.52 12.35
N THR A 109 -14.57 2.17 13.06
CA THR A 109 -14.18 3.56 12.81
C THR A 109 -13.71 3.75 11.37
N LEU A 110 -12.83 2.87 10.87
CA LEU A 110 -12.35 2.93 9.50
C LEU A 110 -13.49 2.73 8.49
N VAL A 111 -14.37 1.75 8.73
CA VAL A 111 -15.53 1.48 7.85
C VAL A 111 -16.47 2.69 7.80
N ASN A 112 -16.76 3.31 8.94
CA ASN A 112 -17.62 4.48 9.03
C ASN A 112 -17.00 5.72 8.34
N ASP A 113 -15.70 5.93 8.52
CA ASP A 113 -14.97 7.00 7.82
C ASP A 113 -15.02 6.81 6.30
N LEU A 114 -14.75 5.59 5.82
CA LEU A 114 -14.75 5.28 4.39
C LEU A 114 -16.16 5.44 3.81
N SER A 115 -17.18 4.94 4.49
CA SER A 115 -18.59 5.10 4.12
C SER A 115 -18.98 6.57 4.01
N THR A 116 -18.56 7.39 4.99
CA THR A 116 -18.78 8.83 4.99
C THR A 116 -18.08 9.50 3.81
N TRP A 117 -16.82 9.15 3.55
CA TRP A 117 -16.05 9.70 2.44
C TRP A 117 -16.63 9.35 1.07
N ILE A 118 -17.13 8.11 0.89
CA ILE A 118 -17.80 7.67 -0.33
C ILE A 118 -19.09 8.47 -0.55
N LYS A 119 -19.89 8.66 0.50
CA LYS A 119 -21.19 9.37 0.43
C LYS A 119 -21.04 10.88 0.32
N ALA A 120 -19.92 11.45 0.77
CA ALA A 120 -19.62 12.86 0.60
C ALA A 120 -19.51 13.19 -0.89
N LYS A 121 -20.36 14.12 -1.35
CA LYS A 121 -20.38 14.58 -2.75
C LYS A 121 -19.09 15.28 -3.14
#